data_AF-A0A8T6IC68-F1
#
_entry.id   AF-A0A8T6IC68-F1
#
_cell.length_a   1.000
_cell.length_b   1.000
_cell.length_c   1.000
_cell.angle_alpha   90.00
_cell.angle_beta   90.00
_cell.angle_gamma   90.00
#
_symmetry.space_group_name_H-M   'P 1'
#
loop_
_entity.id
_entity.type
_entity.pdbx_description
1 polymer ?
#
loop_
_entity_poly.entity_id
_entity_poly.type
_entity_poly.pdbx_seq_one_letter_code
_entity_poly.pdbx_strand_id
1 'polypeptide(L)' 'MGENSSENEELLRGRFAEGTDEGVERFTASVAFDRRLYRYDVRGSIAHAEMLVAAGVLTPAECRAIVDGLRGIE' A
#
# COMPACT_ATOMS: atom_id res chain seq x y z
N MET A 1 17.00 24.50 14.48
CA MET A 1 15.63 24.23 14.05
C MET A 1 15.69 23.77 12.61
N GLY A 2 15.66 22.46 12.37
CA GLY A 2 15.52 21.90 11.02
C GLY A 2 14.07 21.47 10.86
N GLU A 3 13.33 22.19 10.03
CA GLU A 3 11.94 21.86 9.69
C GLU A 3 11.96 20.63 8.80
N ASN A 4 11.42 19.53 9.32
CA ASN A 4 11.16 18.31 8.58
C ASN A 4 9.79 18.51 7.89
N SER A 5 9.78 18.81 6.59
CA SER A 5 8.56 18.93 5.80
C SER A 5 8.62 18.03 4.57
N SER A 6 8.33 16.75 4.77
CA SER A 6 7.92 15.87 3.69
C SER A 6 6.86 14.88 4.20
N GLU A 7 5.70 15.41 4.59
CA GLU A 7 4.57 14.56 4.97
C GLU A 7 3.31 15.08 4.29
N ASN A 8 3.23 14.87 2.98
CA ASN A 8 1.93 14.70 2.35
C ASN A 8 2.04 13.53 1.37
N GLU A 9 1.83 12.32 1.88
CA GLU A 9 1.61 11.15 1.04
C GLU A 9 0.28 11.38 0.33
N GLU A 10 0.32 11.71 -0.97
CA GLU A 10 -0.87 11.86 -1.81
C GLU A 10 -1.71 10.57 -1.76
N LEU A 11 -2.72 10.54 -0.89
CA LEU A 11 -3.54 9.36 -0.61
C LEU A 11 -4.35 8.90 -1.84
N LEU A 12 -4.61 9.82 -2.77
CA LEU A 12 -5.41 9.59 -3.97
C LEU A 12 -4.68 10.08 -5.22
N ARG A 13 -3.96 9.16 -5.87
CA ARG A 13 -3.38 9.42 -7.18
C ARG A 13 -4.43 9.25 -8.27
N GLY A 14 -5.02 10.37 -8.69
CA GLY A 14 -5.96 10.44 -9.82
C GLY A 14 -5.28 10.57 -11.18
N ARG A 15 -6.10 10.72 -12.25
CA ARG A 15 -5.62 11.07 -13.60
C ARG A 15 -5.31 12.56 -13.78
N PHE A 16 -5.47 13.37 -12.73
CA PHE A 16 -5.21 14.81 -12.77
C PHE A 16 -3.74 15.07 -12.47
N ALA A 17 -3.17 16.08 -13.14
CA ALA A 17 -1.77 16.45 -13.00
C ALA A 17 -1.49 17.27 -11.73
N GLU A 18 -2.55 17.78 -11.09
CA GLU A 18 -2.50 18.60 -9.89
C GLU A 18 -2.99 17.77 -8.69
N GLY A 19 -2.40 18.05 -7.50
CA GLY A 19 -2.71 17.33 -6.26
C GLY A 19 -4.17 17.51 -5.83
N THR A 20 -4.67 16.57 -5.01
CA THR A 20 -6.03 16.63 -4.50
C THR A 20 -6.12 17.70 -3.41
N ASP A 21 -7.20 18.48 -3.39
CA ASP A 21 -7.46 19.47 -2.33
C ASP A 21 -7.52 18.78 -0.96
N GLU A 22 -6.88 19.35 0.07
CA GLU A 22 -6.80 18.75 1.40
C GLU A 22 -8.18 18.43 2.01
N GLY A 23 -9.21 19.22 1.71
CA GLY A 23 -10.57 18.97 2.16
C GLY A 23 -11.14 17.70 1.55
N VAL A 24 -10.84 17.45 0.27
CA VAL A 24 -11.23 16.23 -0.43
C VAL A 24 -10.45 15.03 0.09
N GLU A 25 -9.14 15.17 0.33
CA GLU A 25 -8.31 14.11 0.90
C GLU A 25 -8.80 13.68 2.28
N ARG A 26 -9.03 14.63 3.19
CA ARG A 26 -9.56 14.33 4.53
C ARG A 26 -10.93 13.68 4.49
N PHE A 27 -11.79 14.10 3.56
CA PHE A 27 -13.14 13.53 3.41
C PHE A 27 -13.11 12.10 2.88
N THR A 28 -12.15 11.78 2.00
CA THR A 28 -12.07 10.48 1.32
C THR A 28 -11.13 9.49 2.03
N ALA A 29 -10.27 9.96 2.93
CA ALA A 29 -9.38 9.11 3.71
C ALA A 29 -10.16 8.13 4.61
N SER A 30 -9.89 6.83 4.45
CA SER A 30 -10.57 5.76 5.21
C SER A 30 -9.66 5.04 6.21
N VAL A 31 -8.36 5.38 6.26
CA VAL A 31 -7.34 4.66 7.05
C VAL A 31 -7.70 4.53 8.54
N ALA A 32 -8.29 5.57 9.14
CA ALA A 32 -8.67 5.56 10.55
C ALA A 32 -9.65 4.43 10.90
N PHE A 33 -10.49 4.04 9.93
CA PHE A 33 -11.45 2.96 10.05
C PHE A 33 -10.89 1.63 9.50
N ASP A 34 -10.29 1.67 8.31
CA ASP A 34 -9.85 0.49 7.57
C ASP A 34 -8.60 -0.17 8.13
N ARG A 35 -7.80 0.52 8.97
CA ARG A 35 -6.59 -0.05 9.58
C ARG A 35 -6.83 -1.40 10.26
N ARG A 36 -8.04 -1.66 10.77
CA ARG A 36 -8.39 -2.94 11.40
C ARG A 36 -8.39 -4.12 10.42
N LEU A 37 -8.47 -3.83 9.12
CA LEU A 37 -8.50 -4.81 8.04
C LEU A 37 -7.09 -5.18 7.54
N TYR A 38 -6.02 -4.55 8.05
CA TYR A 38 -4.66 -4.71 7.52
C TYR A 38 -4.21 -6.18 7.42
N ARG A 39 -4.57 -7.03 8.40
CA ARG A 39 -4.22 -8.46 8.38
C ARG A 39 -4.83 -9.20 7.19
N TYR A 40 -6.02 -8.81 6.76
CA TYR A 40 -6.68 -9.41 5.61
C TYR A 40 -6.02 -8.93 4.31
N ASP A 41 -5.61 -7.66 4.26
CA ASP A 41 -4.88 -7.09 3.12
C ASP A 41 -3.50 -7.75 2.95
N VAL A 42 -2.76 -7.97 4.04
CA VAL A 42 -1.49 -8.72 4.05
C VAL A 42 -1.69 -10.14 3.53
N ARG A 43 -2.71 -10.86 4.03
CA ARG A 43 -3.02 -12.22 3.57
C ARG A 43 -3.42 -12.25 2.08
N GLY A 44 -4.22 -11.29 1.63
CA GLY A 44 -4.60 -11.15 0.23
C GLY A 44 -3.39 -10.87 -0.67
N SER A 45 -2.48 -10.01 -0.21
CA SER A 45 -1.25 -9.68 -0.92
C SER A 45 -0.29 -10.86 -1.04
N ILE A 46 -0.15 -11.70 0.01
CA ILE A 46 0.63 -12.95 -0.06
C ILE A 46 0.04 -13.89 -1.12
N ALA A 47 -1.27 -14.14 -1.06
CA ALA A 47 -1.93 -15.02 -2.03
C ALA A 47 -1.81 -14.47 -3.47
N HIS A 48 -1.87 -13.15 -3.64
CA HIS A 48 -1.68 -12.51 -4.93
C HIS A 48 -0.24 -12.68 -5.44
N ALA A 49 0.78 -12.50 -4.58
CA ALA A 49 2.18 -12.71 -4.96
C ALA A 49 2.44 -14.16 -5.38
N GLU A 50 1.89 -15.14 -4.66
CA GLU A 50 1.98 -16.56 -5.03
C GLU A 50 1.31 -16.84 -6.38
N MET A 51 0.14 -16.26 -6.62
CA MET A 51 -0.56 -16.34 -7.91
C MET A 51 0.27 -15.72 -9.06
N LEU A 52 0.95 -14.60 -8.82
CA LEU A 52 1.81 -13.97 -9.83
C LEU A 52 3.02 -14.84 -10.22
N VAL A 53 3.54 -15.68 -9.31
CA VAL A 53 4.54 -16.69 -9.68
C VAL A 53 3.94 -17.73 -10.62
N ALA A 54 2.73 -18.21 -10.32
CA ALA A 54 2.03 -19.18 -11.16
C ALA A 54 1.73 -18.61 -12.56
N ALA A 55 1.45 -17.31 -12.65
CA ALA A 55 1.26 -16.58 -13.90
C ALA A 55 2.57 -16.26 -14.65
N GLY A 56 3.74 -16.55 -14.07
CA GLY A 56 5.05 -16.26 -14.67
C GLY A 56 5.44 -14.79 -14.65
N VAL A 57 4.78 -13.95 -13.84
CA VAL A 57 5.09 -12.52 -13.70
C VAL A 57 6.22 -12.30 -12.69
N LEU A 58 6.23 -13.08 -11.61
CA LEU A 58 7.28 -13.03 -10.58
C LEU A 58 8.11 -14.31 -10.58
N THR A 59 9.39 -14.17 -10.28
CA THR A 59 10.23 -15.31 -9.94
C THR A 59 9.92 -15.81 -8.52
N PRO A 60 10.21 -17.08 -8.20
CA PRO A 60 10.08 -17.59 -6.83
C PRO A 60 10.92 -16.81 -5.80
N ALA A 61 12.04 -16.22 -6.20
CA ALA A 61 12.89 -15.45 -5.32
C ALA A 61 12.27 -14.09 -4.96
N GLU A 62 11.71 -13.38 -5.94
CA GLU A 62 10.98 -12.13 -5.72
C GLU A 62 9.74 -12.35 -4.85
N CYS A 63 8.97 -13.42 -5.13
CA CYS A 63 7.82 -13.77 -4.30
C CYS A 63 8.21 -14.03 -2.85
N ARG A 64 9.32 -14.74 -2.59
CA ARG A 64 9.81 -14.95 -1.21
C ARG A 64 10.14 -13.63 -0.53
N ALA A 65 10.87 -12.74 -1.20
CA ALA A 65 11.22 -11.43 -0.64
C ALA A 65 9.97 -10.61 -0.29
N ILE A 66 8.94 -10.62 -1.15
CA ILE A 66 7.66 -9.95 -0.89
C ILE A 66 6.93 -10.58 0.30
N VAL A 67 6.80 -11.91 0.32
CA VAL A 67 6.11 -12.63 1.40
C VAL A 67 6.80 -12.43 2.75
N ASP A 68 8.13 -12.46 2.78
CA ASP A 68 8.91 -12.22 4.00
C ASP A 68 8.73 -10.79 4.49
N GLY A 69 8.72 -9.81 3.59
CA GLY A 69 8.41 -8.42 3.91
C GLY A 69 7.00 -8.25 4.49
N LEU A 70 5.99 -8.87 3.86
CA LEU A 70 4.60 -8.82 4.30
C LEU A 70 4.39 -9.49 5.67
N ARG A 71 5.06 -10.61 5.93
CA ARG A 71 5.03 -11.29 7.24
C ARG A 71 5.72 -10.47 8.34
N GLY A 72 6.66 -9.61 8.00
CA GLY A 72 7.28 -8.68 8.96
C GLY A 72 6.35 -7.56 9.44
N ILE A 73 5.22 -7.35 8.77
CA ILE A 73 4.20 -6.34 9.12
C ILE A 73 3.12 -6.91 10.05
N GLU A 74 2.93 -8.24 10.06
CA GLU A 74 1.93 -8.93 10.88
C GLU A 74 2.28 -8.93 12.38
#